data_AF-A0AA35XRI2-F1
#
_entry.id   AF-A0AA35XRI2-F1
#
_cell.length_a   1.000
_cell.length_b   1.000
_cell.length_c   1.000
_cell.angle_alpha   90.00
_cell.angle_beta   90.00
_cell.angle_gamma   90.00
#
_symmetry.space_group_name_H-M   'P 1'
#
loop_
_entity.id
_entity.type
_entity.pdbx_description
1 polymer ?
#
loop_
_entity_poly.entity_id
_entity_poly.type
_entity_poly.pdbx_seq_one_letter_code
_entity_poly.pdbx_strand_id
1 'polypeptide(L)'
;MSDKTVSFTRMDQGTSEDYQLLAELEHGYVSMTADRVLAQLALQASETLSGYQINRLQHGLQSAARAEYDGADQDWIVAALIHDIGDGLAPQNHDRMAAEIIRPFVREEVSWVVEKHGIFQMKYYAHHYGWDADKRDEFRENPYWQSCADFCERWDQTSFDPGYPMPDLDHFEPMVRAVFGRKAWDEAHIQPGVVAGLPRDRHPRH
;
A
#
# COMPACT_ATOMS: atom_id res chain seq x y z
N MET A 1 13.81 -25.41 -20.70
CA MET A 1 13.32 -24.80 -21.95
C MET A 1 14.45 -23.95 -22.49
N SER A 2 14.62 -23.81 -23.80
CA SER A 2 15.62 -22.89 -24.35
C SER A 2 15.20 -21.47 -23.97
N ASP A 3 15.94 -20.79 -23.09
CA ASP A 3 15.71 -19.38 -22.80
C ASP A 3 15.98 -18.59 -24.08
N LYS A 4 14.91 -18.27 -24.79
CA LYS A 4 14.99 -17.38 -25.94
C LYS A 4 15.35 -16.00 -25.41
N THR A 5 16.39 -15.41 -25.98
CA THR A 5 16.86 -14.07 -25.65
C THR A 5 16.67 -13.17 -26.85
N VAL A 6 16.42 -11.89 -26.61
CA VAL A 6 16.39 -10.88 -27.67
C VAL A 6 17.74 -10.78 -28.39
N SER A 7 17.71 -10.34 -29.65
CA SER A 7 18.90 -10.17 -30.48
C SER A 7 19.64 -8.85 -30.24
N PHE A 8 18.99 -7.86 -29.62
CA PHE A 8 19.52 -6.51 -29.46
C PHE A 8 20.32 -6.31 -28.16
N THR A 9 21.29 -5.39 -28.19
CA THR A 9 21.97 -4.86 -26.98
C THR A 9 21.53 -3.44 -26.61
N ARG A 10 20.77 -2.78 -27.50
CA ARG A 10 20.11 -1.49 -27.29
C ARG A 10 18.69 -1.55 -27.85
N MET A 11 17.71 -0.96 -27.15
CA MET A 11 16.30 -1.03 -27.54
C MET A 11 16.01 -0.51 -28.96
N ASP A 12 16.77 0.48 -29.45
CA ASP A 12 16.63 1.06 -30.79
C ASP A 12 17.09 0.12 -31.92
N GLN A 13 17.72 -0.99 -31.58
CA GLN A 13 18.17 -2.04 -32.52
C GLN A 13 17.25 -3.28 -32.49
N GLY A 14 16.19 -3.26 -31.69
CA GLY A 14 15.28 -4.40 -31.54
C GLY A 14 14.40 -4.63 -32.77
N THR A 15 14.15 -5.90 -33.06
CA THR A 15 13.23 -6.33 -34.13
C THR A 15 11.81 -6.52 -33.61
N SER A 16 10.83 -6.64 -34.51
CA SER A 16 9.45 -6.94 -34.10
C SER A 16 9.35 -8.28 -33.37
N GLU A 17 10.14 -9.26 -33.78
CA GLU A 17 10.20 -10.60 -33.19
C GLU A 17 10.75 -10.54 -31.76
N ASP A 18 11.76 -9.69 -31.51
CA ASP A 18 12.29 -9.47 -30.16
C ASP A 18 11.22 -8.91 -29.22
N TYR A 19 10.44 -7.92 -29.68
CA TYR A 19 9.40 -7.31 -28.84
C TYR A 19 8.17 -8.20 -28.67
N GLN A 20 7.84 -9.06 -29.64
CA GLN A 20 6.80 -10.09 -29.45
C GLN A 20 7.21 -11.11 -28.39
N LEU A 21 8.48 -11.56 -28.43
CA LEU A 21 9.03 -12.42 -27.38
C LEU A 21 8.96 -11.73 -26.00
N LEU A 22 9.38 -10.47 -25.91
CA LEU A 22 9.33 -9.73 -24.64
C LEU A 22 7.90 -9.54 -24.14
N ALA A 23 6.93 -9.23 -25.01
CA ALA A 23 5.54 -9.05 -24.63
C ALA A 23 4.93 -10.35 -24.05
N GLU A 24 5.25 -11.51 -24.64
CA GLU A 24 4.83 -12.82 -24.10
C GLU A 24 5.41 -13.07 -22.70
N LEU A 25 6.70 -12.79 -22.51
CA LEU A 25 7.37 -12.96 -21.22
C LEU A 25 6.89 -11.95 -20.17
N GLU A 26 6.65 -10.70 -20.58
CA GLU A 26 6.16 -9.63 -19.73
C GLU A 26 4.77 -9.95 -19.18
N HIS A 27 3.88 -10.54 -19.98
CA HIS A 27 2.57 -10.96 -19.50
C HIS A 27 2.68 -11.94 -18.32
N GLY A 28 3.55 -12.95 -18.43
CA GLY A 28 3.85 -13.88 -17.35
C GLY A 28 4.45 -13.16 -16.14
N TYR A 29 5.43 -12.27 -16.35
CA TYR A 29 6.08 -11.54 -15.28
C TYR A 29 5.13 -10.62 -14.50
N VAL A 30 4.27 -9.88 -15.19
CA VAL A 30 3.28 -8.97 -14.58
C VAL A 30 2.25 -9.75 -13.77
N SER A 31 1.83 -10.93 -14.21
CA SER A 31 0.88 -11.78 -13.47
C SER A 31 1.37 -12.20 -12.07
N MET A 32 2.70 -12.21 -11.85
CA MET A 32 3.33 -12.54 -10.57
C MET A 32 3.49 -11.33 -9.63
N THR A 33 2.87 -10.19 -9.92
CA THR A 33 3.00 -8.98 -9.08
C THR A 33 2.51 -9.22 -7.64
N ALA A 34 1.39 -9.90 -7.48
CA ALA A 34 0.87 -10.25 -6.15
C ALA A 34 1.87 -11.11 -5.35
N ASP A 35 2.52 -12.09 -5.99
CA ASP A 35 3.52 -12.95 -5.33
C ASP A 35 4.72 -12.14 -4.82
N ARG A 36 5.19 -11.17 -5.61
CA ARG A 36 6.29 -10.28 -5.20
C ARG A 36 5.88 -9.37 -4.05
N VAL A 37 4.65 -8.84 -4.06
CA VAL A 37 4.13 -8.00 -2.96
C VAL A 37 4.02 -8.82 -1.67
N LEU A 38 3.46 -10.03 -1.72
CA LEU A 38 3.36 -10.93 -0.57
C LEU A 38 4.75 -11.31 -0.02
N ALA A 39 5.70 -11.59 -0.91
CA ALA A 39 7.08 -11.88 -0.51
C ALA A 39 7.75 -10.68 0.20
N GLN A 40 7.50 -9.45 -0.27
CA GLN A 40 8.01 -8.24 0.39
C GLN A 40 7.35 -7.99 1.75
N LEU A 41 6.04 -8.20 1.88
CA LEU A 41 5.34 -8.15 3.18
C LEU A 41 5.91 -9.19 4.15
N ALA A 42 6.12 -10.43 3.71
CA ALA A 42 6.68 -11.48 4.55
C ALA A 42 8.10 -11.13 5.05
N LEU A 43 8.92 -10.47 4.21
CA LEU A 43 10.28 -10.05 4.57
C LEU A 43 10.29 -9.04 5.74
N GLN A 44 9.24 -8.22 5.87
CA GLN A 44 9.08 -7.26 6.97
C GLN A 44 8.90 -7.91 8.35
N ALA A 45 8.74 -9.24 8.42
CA ALA A 45 8.80 -9.98 9.68
C ALA A 45 10.21 -10.00 10.30
N SER A 46 11.25 -9.97 9.45
CA SER A 46 12.66 -10.06 9.86
C SER A 46 13.46 -8.79 9.56
N GLU A 47 13.10 -8.05 8.51
CA GLU A 47 13.74 -6.80 8.12
C GLU A 47 12.84 -5.62 8.49
N THR A 48 12.99 -5.15 9.73
CA THR A 48 12.15 -4.11 10.33
C THR A 48 13.00 -3.10 11.09
N LEU A 49 12.49 -1.87 11.22
CA LEU A 49 13.07 -0.89 12.14
C LEU A 49 12.99 -1.43 13.57
N SER A 50 14.11 -1.39 14.29
CA SER A 50 14.16 -1.80 15.70
C SER A 50 13.63 -0.69 16.62
N GLY A 51 13.06 -1.08 17.76
CA GLY A 51 12.56 -0.15 18.79
C GLY A 51 11.05 -0.23 19.04
N TYR A 52 10.27 -0.77 18.10
CA TYR A 52 8.87 -1.13 18.33
C TYR A 52 8.75 -2.50 19.01
N GLN A 53 7.64 -2.72 19.73
CA GLN A 53 7.31 -4.01 20.34
C GLN A 53 6.82 -5.06 19.32
N ILE A 54 6.55 -4.62 18.09
CA ILE A 54 6.11 -5.44 16.96
C ILE A 54 6.98 -5.13 15.73
N ASN A 55 7.04 -6.05 14.77
CA ASN A 55 7.69 -5.81 13.48
C ASN A 55 6.74 -5.11 12.48
N ARG A 56 7.28 -4.68 11.33
CA ARG A 56 6.51 -4.00 10.28
C ARG A 56 5.42 -4.86 9.65
N LEU A 57 5.64 -6.17 9.49
CA LEU A 57 4.58 -7.06 9.01
C LEU A 57 3.38 -7.05 9.98
N GLN A 58 3.64 -7.16 11.28
CA GLN A 58 2.60 -7.12 12.30
C GLN A 58 1.85 -5.77 12.28
N HIS A 59 2.57 -4.65 12.12
CA HIS A 59 1.94 -3.34 11.96
C HIS A 59 0.96 -3.30 10.78
N GLY A 60 1.39 -3.76 9.59
CA GLY A 60 0.53 -3.85 8.42
C GLY A 60 -0.69 -4.77 8.63
N LEU A 61 -0.49 -5.93 9.27
CA LEU A 61 -1.57 -6.87 9.59
C LEU A 61 -2.59 -6.28 10.57
N GLN A 62 -2.16 -5.52 11.58
CA GLN A 62 -3.08 -4.83 12.50
C GLN A 62 -3.88 -3.75 11.78
N SER A 63 -3.24 -2.95 10.94
CA SER A 63 -3.91 -1.91 10.15
C SER A 63 -4.96 -2.51 9.22
N ALA A 64 -4.64 -3.60 8.53
CA ALA A 64 -5.57 -4.33 7.68
C ALA A 64 -6.73 -4.97 8.47
N ALA A 65 -6.44 -5.56 9.63
CA ALA A 65 -7.45 -6.15 10.50
C ALA A 65 -8.45 -5.11 11.03
N ARG A 66 -8.00 -3.90 11.36
CA ARG A 66 -8.88 -2.79 11.75
C ARG A 66 -9.75 -2.31 10.60
N ALA A 67 -9.18 -2.17 9.41
CA ALA A 67 -9.93 -1.83 8.20
C ALA A 67 -11.01 -2.88 7.89
N GLU A 68 -10.66 -4.17 7.96
CA GLU A 68 -11.60 -5.27 7.76
C GLU A 68 -12.71 -5.27 8.82
N TYR A 69 -12.36 -5.07 10.10
CA TYR A 69 -13.31 -5.02 11.20
C TYR A 69 -14.35 -3.90 11.03
N ASP A 70 -13.91 -2.71 10.60
CA ASP A 70 -14.77 -1.58 10.28
C ASP A 70 -15.69 -1.85 9.07
N GLY A 71 -15.42 -2.91 8.31
CA GLY A 71 -16.16 -3.31 7.11
C GLY A 71 -15.70 -2.53 5.88
N ALA A 72 -14.41 -2.22 5.79
CA ALA A 72 -13.83 -1.58 4.62
C ALA A 72 -13.85 -2.52 3.42
N ASP A 73 -13.84 -1.96 2.22
CA ASP A 73 -13.69 -2.75 1.00
C ASP A 73 -12.22 -3.18 0.79
N GLN A 74 -12.02 -4.03 -0.21
CA GLN A 74 -10.72 -4.64 -0.49
C GLN A 74 -9.63 -3.61 -0.83
N ASP A 75 -9.97 -2.47 -1.43
CA ASP A 75 -8.98 -1.44 -1.76
C ASP A 75 -8.38 -0.89 -0.47
N TRP A 76 -9.23 -0.57 0.51
CA TRP A 76 -8.79 -0.09 1.81
C TRP A 76 -8.06 -1.15 2.64
N ILE A 77 -8.55 -2.39 2.66
CA ILE A 77 -7.90 -3.46 3.43
C ILE A 77 -6.49 -3.73 2.88
N VAL A 78 -6.34 -3.85 1.56
CA VAL A 78 -5.02 -4.07 0.95
C VAL A 78 -4.14 -2.83 1.09
N ALA A 79 -4.67 -1.62 0.93
CA ALA A 79 -3.89 -0.40 1.14
C ALA A 79 -3.39 -0.28 2.58
N ALA A 80 -4.22 -0.57 3.58
CA ALA A 80 -3.82 -0.60 4.99
C ALA A 80 -2.74 -1.65 5.25
N LEU A 81 -2.83 -2.83 4.60
CA LEU A 81 -1.80 -3.87 4.72
C LEU A 81 -0.44 -3.41 4.19
N ILE A 82 -0.41 -2.68 3.07
CA ILE A 82 0.84 -2.38 2.35
C ILE A 82 1.35 -0.95 2.51
N HIS A 83 0.68 -0.06 3.24
CA HIS A 83 0.99 1.38 3.25
C HIS A 83 2.45 1.68 3.63
N ASP A 84 3.05 0.82 4.46
CA ASP A 84 4.45 0.90 4.92
C ASP A 84 5.40 -0.05 4.17
N ILE A 85 4.98 -0.70 3.07
CA ILE A 85 5.82 -1.66 2.33
C ILE A 85 7.11 -1.03 1.76
N GLY A 86 7.11 0.29 1.58
CA GLY A 86 8.25 1.06 1.11
C GLY A 86 9.39 1.22 2.11
N ASP A 87 9.20 0.93 3.40
CA ASP A 87 10.18 1.21 4.47
C ASP A 87 11.54 0.54 4.22
N GLY A 88 11.54 -0.66 3.63
CA GLY A 88 12.77 -1.43 3.38
C GLY A 88 13.64 -0.86 2.26
N LEU A 89 13.04 -0.20 1.26
CA LEU A 89 13.74 0.24 0.05
C LEU A 89 13.82 1.76 -0.10
N ALA A 90 12.85 2.49 0.43
CA ALA A 90 12.76 3.94 0.32
C ALA A 90 12.28 4.59 1.64
N PRO A 91 12.96 4.41 2.78
CA PRO A 91 12.49 4.89 4.09
C PRO A 91 12.27 6.42 4.19
N GLN A 92 12.87 7.22 3.30
CA GLN A 92 12.61 8.67 3.26
C GLN A 92 11.39 9.06 2.40
N ASN A 93 10.85 8.14 1.61
CA ASN A 93 9.75 8.34 0.66
C ASN A 93 8.83 7.10 0.62
N HIS A 94 8.70 6.40 1.75
CA HIS A 94 8.13 5.05 1.80
C HIS A 94 6.65 5.06 1.39
N ASP A 95 5.95 6.09 1.83
CA ASP A 95 4.57 6.44 1.49
C ASP A 95 4.34 6.55 -0.02
N ARG A 96 5.18 7.31 -0.71
CA ARG A 96 5.09 7.49 -2.16
C ARG A 96 5.42 6.20 -2.89
N MET A 97 6.42 5.44 -2.43
CA MET A 97 6.74 4.16 -3.03
C MET A 97 5.58 3.16 -2.89
N ALA A 98 5.00 3.04 -1.70
CA ALA A 98 3.85 2.18 -1.45
C ALA A 98 2.64 2.60 -2.31
N ALA A 99 2.41 3.91 -2.45
CA ALA A 99 1.35 4.45 -3.29
C ALA A 99 1.54 4.04 -4.75
N GLU A 100 2.74 4.19 -5.32
CA GLU A 100 2.98 3.82 -6.72
C GLU A 100 2.84 2.32 -7.00
N ILE A 101 3.06 1.45 -6.00
CA ILE A 101 2.83 0.01 -6.14
C ILE A 101 1.34 -0.29 -6.37
N ILE A 102 0.45 0.35 -5.61
CA ILE A 102 -0.99 0.04 -5.63
C ILE A 102 -1.83 0.94 -6.54
N ARG A 103 -1.34 2.15 -6.85
CA ARG A 103 -2.02 3.17 -7.67
C ARG A 103 -2.66 2.63 -8.96
N PRO A 104 -2.06 1.69 -9.72
CA PRO A 104 -2.68 1.18 -10.93
C PRO A 104 -3.96 0.37 -10.70
N PHE A 105 -4.26 -0.04 -9.47
CA PHE A 105 -5.25 -1.08 -9.18
C PHE A 105 -6.42 -0.62 -8.29
N VAL A 106 -6.32 0.57 -7.68
CA VAL A 106 -7.28 1.06 -6.68
C VAL A 106 -7.74 2.48 -6.98
N ARG A 107 -8.79 2.91 -6.29
CA ARG A 107 -9.31 4.28 -6.38
C ARG A 107 -8.23 5.32 -6.08
N GLU A 108 -8.32 6.46 -6.75
CA GLU A 108 -7.42 7.61 -6.56
C GLU A 108 -7.37 8.01 -5.08
N GLU A 109 -8.53 8.09 -4.41
CA GLU A 109 -8.64 8.34 -2.96
C GLU A 109 -7.70 7.45 -2.14
N VAL A 110 -7.73 6.14 -2.38
CA VAL A 110 -6.96 5.14 -1.62
C VAL A 110 -5.47 5.32 -1.88
N SER A 111 -5.06 5.43 -3.14
CA SER A 111 -3.65 5.66 -3.50
C SER A 111 -3.13 7.00 -2.96
N TRP A 112 -3.97 8.04 -2.92
CA TRP A 112 -3.62 9.34 -2.38
C TRP A 112 -3.45 9.29 -0.86
N VAL A 113 -4.33 8.58 -0.15
CA VAL A 113 -4.16 8.36 1.29
C VAL A 113 -2.86 7.63 1.58
N VAL A 114 -2.54 6.56 0.85
CA VAL A 114 -1.24 5.88 1.01
C VAL A 114 -0.09 6.84 0.71
N GLU A 115 -0.18 7.68 -0.31
CA GLU A 115 0.88 8.65 -0.65
C GLU A 115 1.09 9.71 0.42
N LYS A 116 0.05 10.06 1.19
CA LYS A 116 0.08 11.15 2.18
C LYS A 116 0.08 10.67 3.62
N HIS A 117 -0.04 9.38 3.89
CA HIS A 117 -0.19 8.91 5.26
C HIS A 117 0.99 9.35 6.15
N GLY A 118 2.22 9.39 5.64
CA GLY A 118 3.40 9.80 6.41
C GLY A 118 3.29 11.23 6.98
N ILE A 119 2.85 12.20 6.17
CA ILE A 119 2.66 13.58 6.64
C ILE A 119 1.43 13.74 7.55
N PHE A 120 0.42 12.87 7.41
CA PHE A 120 -0.76 12.86 8.28
C PHE A 120 -0.47 12.20 9.64
N GLN A 121 0.36 11.17 9.66
CA GLN A 121 0.79 10.45 10.87
C GLN A 121 1.65 11.34 11.78
N MET A 122 2.34 12.35 11.23
CA MET A 122 3.08 13.36 12.01
C MET A 122 2.23 14.01 13.12
N LYS A 123 0.89 14.05 12.97
CA LYS A 123 -0.03 14.52 14.00
C LYS A 123 0.21 13.88 15.37
N TYR A 124 0.63 12.62 15.40
CA TYR A 124 0.74 11.82 16.62
C TYR A 124 2.11 11.93 17.29
N TYR A 125 3.18 12.29 16.57
CA TYR A 125 4.54 12.24 17.12
C TYR A 125 5.42 13.49 16.88
N ALA A 126 5.10 14.34 15.90
CA ALA A 126 5.98 15.44 15.47
C ALA A 126 6.35 16.42 16.61
N HIS A 127 5.43 16.64 17.55
CA HIS A 127 5.65 17.49 18.72
C HIS A 127 6.77 17.01 19.64
N HIS A 128 7.09 15.71 19.65
CA HIS A 128 8.24 15.17 20.39
C HIS A 128 9.59 15.60 19.78
N TYR A 129 9.60 16.03 18.51
CA TYR A 129 10.78 16.52 17.80
C TYR A 129 10.79 18.04 17.61
N GLY A 130 9.80 18.76 18.15
CA GLY A 130 9.61 20.19 17.92
C GLY A 130 9.21 20.53 16.47
N TRP A 131 8.70 19.56 15.72
CA TRP A 131 8.18 19.75 14.37
C TRP A 131 6.71 20.13 14.39
N ASP A 132 6.21 20.62 13.24
CA ASP A 132 4.81 20.97 13.06
C ASP A 132 3.94 19.71 12.92
N ALA A 133 3.09 19.46 13.94
CA ALA A 133 2.16 18.33 13.96
C ALA A 133 0.94 18.53 13.04
N ASP A 134 0.68 19.76 12.60
CA ASP A 134 -0.44 20.11 11.73
C ASP A 134 0.00 20.33 10.28
N LYS A 135 1.20 19.85 9.90
CA LYS A 135 1.73 19.90 8.53
C LYS A 135 0.77 19.36 7.47
N ARG A 136 -0.08 18.39 7.84
CA ARG A 136 -1.17 17.86 6.99
C ARG A 136 -2.18 18.91 6.52
N ASP A 137 -2.29 20.05 7.20
CA ASP A 137 -3.23 21.12 6.85
C ASP A 137 -2.83 21.87 5.57
N GLU A 138 -1.61 21.65 5.05
CA GLU A 138 -1.24 22.06 3.68
C GLU A 138 -2.15 21.43 2.61
N PHE A 139 -2.80 20.30 2.94
CA PHE A 139 -3.73 19.59 2.07
C PHE A 139 -5.20 19.80 2.46
N ARG A 140 -5.52 20.78 3.31
CA ARG A 140 -6.88 20.95 3.88
C ARG A 140 -8.00 21.02 2.84
N GLU A 141 -7.70 21.61 1.68
CA GLU A 141 -8.64 21.78 0.56
C GLU A 141 -8.74 20.53 -0.34
N ASN A 142 -7.92 19.49 -0.11
CA ASN A 142 -8.00 18.26 -0.88
C ASN A 142 -9.22 17.43 -0.45
N PRO A 143 -10.04 16.91 -1.39
CA PRO A 143 -11.24 16.15 -1.06
C PRO A 143 -10.98 14.87 -0.24
N TYR A 144 -9.77 14.31 -0.33
CA TYR A 144 -9.36 13.09 0.37
C TYR A 144 -8.74 13.36 1.75
N TRP A 145 -8.65 14.63 2.17
CA TRP A 145 -8.04 15.00 3.45
C TRP A 145 -8.65 14.24 4.63
N GLN A 146 -9.99 14.16 4.69
CA GLN A 146 -10.67 13.47 5.80
C GLN A 146 -10.39 11.97 5.77
N SER A 147 -10.39 11.34 4.59
CA SER A 147 -10.07 9.92 4.45
C SER A 147 -8.66 9.59 4.95
N CYS A 148 -7.68 10.47 4.69
CA CYS A 148 -6.32 10.30 5.19
C CYS A 148 -6.23 10.52 6.71
N ALA A 149 -6.91 11.55 7.22
CA ALA A 149 -6.97 11.80 8.66
C ALA A 149 -7.60 10.62 9.42
N ASP A 150 -8.70 10.08 8.90
CA ASP A 150 -9.40 8.93 9.48
C ASP A 150 -8.54 7.65 9.38
N PHE A 151 -7.87 7.42 8.25
CA PHE A 151 -6.94 6.29 8.07
C PHE A 151 -5.83 6.32 9.11
N CYS A 152 -5.16 7.48 9.26
CA CYS A 152 -4.08 7.63 10.23
C CYS A 152 -4.58 7.52 11.67
N GLU A 153 -5.75 8.07 12.01
CA GLU A 153 -6.32 8.00 13.37
C GLU A 153 -6.73 6.57 13.75
N ARG A 154 -7.46 5.90 12.85
CA ARG A 154 -8.20 4.68 13.17
C ARG A 154 -7.44 3.41 12.85
N TRP A 155 -6.55 3.41 11.86
CA TRP A 155 -5.91 2.20 11.36
C TRP A 155 -4.40 2.22 11.51
N ASP A 156 -3.70 3.27 11.09
CA ASP A 156 -2.23 3.30 11.12
C ASP A 156 -1.69 3.56 12.54
N GLN A 157 -1.90 4.74 13.14
CA GLN A 157 -1.21 5.10 14.40
C GLN A 157 -1.55 4.18 15.59
N THR A 158 -2.70 3.53 15.56
CA THR A 158 -3.17 2.63 16.63
C THR A 158 -2.69 1.17 16.46
N SER A 159 -1.92 0.87 15.41
CA SER A 159 -1.50 -0.48 15.03
C SER A 159 -0.07 -0.81 15.46
N PHE A 160 0.23 -0.55 16.73
CA PHE A 160 1.53 -0.84 17.36
C PHE A 160 1.39 -1.68 18.64
N ASP A 161 0.26 -2.36 18.83
CA ASP A 161 -0.10 -3.04 20.07
C ASP A 161 0.29 -4.54 20.02
N PRO A 162 1.27 -5.03 20.80
CA PRO A 162 1.66 -6.44 20.79
C PRO A 162 0.55 -7.40 21.27
N GLY A 163 -0.50 -6.88 21.93
CA GLY A 163 -1.65 -7.65 22.40
C GLY A 163 -2.85 -7.63 21.46
N TYR A 164 -2.82 -6.87 20.36
CA TYR A 164 -3.96 -6.78 19.44
C TYR A 164 -4.12 -8.06 18.62
N PRO A 165 -5.32 -8.68 18.61
CA PRO A 165 -5.57 -9.87 17.79
C PRO A 165 -5.63 -9.48 16.31
N MET A 166 -4.80 -10.11 15.50
CA MET A 166 -4.76 -9.92 14.05
C MET A 166 -4.66 -11.27 13.33
N PRO A 167 -5.29 -11.43 12.15
CA PRO A 167 -5.02 -12.55 11.26
C PRO A 167 -3.57 -12.55 10.77
N ASP A 168 -3.13 -13.68 10.24
CA ASP A 168 -1.84 -13.82 9.55
C ASP A 168 -1.93 -13.35 8.09
N LEU A 169 -0.80 -13.34 7.39
CA LEU A 169 -0.71 -12.90 6.00
C LEU A 169 -1.57 -13.75 5.06
N ASP A 170 -1.71 -15.05 5.34
CA ASP A 170 -2.49 -16.01 4.55
C ASP A 170 -3.99 -15.62 4.50
N HIS A 171 -4.52 -15.03 5.57
CA HIS A 171 -5.88 -14.50 5.59
C HIS A 171 -6.11 -13.38 4.56
N PHE A 172 -5.11 -12.50 4.38
CA PHE A 172 -5.22 -11.35 3.47
C PHE A 172 -4.74 -11.66 2.05
N GLU A 173 -3.99 -12.75 1.84
CA GLU A 173 -3.47 -13.15 0.53
C GLU A 173 -4.53 -13.16 -0.59
N PRO A 174 -5.74 -13.72 -0.41
CA PRO A 174 -6.77 -13.69 -1.45
C PRO A 174 -7.17 -12.28 -1.88
N MET A 175 -7.18 -11.31 -0.96
CA MET A 175 -7.51 -9.91 -1.26
C MET A 175 -6.38 -9.22 -2.02
N VAL A 176 -5.13 -9.46 -1.61
CA VAL A 176 -3.94 -8.96 -2.33
C VAL A 176 -3.96 -9.48 -3.76
N ARG A 177 -4.18 -10.78 -3.95
CA ARG A 177 -4.28 -11.38 -5.30
C ARG A 177 -5.44 -10.80 -6.10
N ALA A 178 -6.58 -10.54 -5.48
CA ALA A 178 -7.73 -9.92 -6.15
C ALA A 178 -7.44 -8.49 -6.61
N VAL A 179 -6.77 -7.66 -5.80
CA VAL A 179 -6.41 -6.27 -6.15
C VAL A 179 -5.35 -6.25 -7.26
N PHE A 180 -4.24 -6.95 -7.07
CA PHE A 180 -3.14 -6.96 -8.06
C PHE A 180 -3.44 -7.80 -9.32
N GLY A 181 -4.53 -8.57 -9.32
CA GLY A 181 -5.06 -9.27 -10.49
C GLY A 181 -5.96 -8.41 -11.39
N ARG A 182 -6.31 -7.19 -10.97
CA ARG A 182 -7.11 -6.25 -11.78
C ARG A 182 -6.32 -5.80 -13.01
N LYS A 183 -7.04 -5.40 -14.04
CA LYS A 183 -6.45 -4.67 -15.17
C LYS A 183 -5.89 -3.34 -14.66
N ALA A 184 -4.59 -3.14 -14.80
CA ALA A 184 -3.95 -1.89 -14.41
C ALA A 184 -4.58 -0.70 -15.16
N TRP A 185 -4.82 0.39 -14.42
CA TRP A 185 -5.41 1.64 -14.91
C TRP A 185 -6.83 1.50 -15.47
N ASP A 186 -7.57 0.47 -15.04
CA ASP A 186 -8.99 0.35 -15.38
C ASP A 186 -9.80 1.47 -14.69
N GLU A 187 -10.49 2.29 -15.48
CA GLU A 187 -11.30 3.41 -15.01
C GLU A 187 -12.36 2.99 -13.98
N ALA A 188 -12.85 1.75 -14.07
CA ALA A 188 -13.79 1.19 -13.10
C ALA A 188 -13.20 1.08 -11.69
N HIS A 189 -11.87 1.03 -11.57
CA HIS A 189 -11.16 0.99 -10.28
C HIS A 189 -10.51 2.32 -9.91
N ILE A 190 -9.93 3.07 -10.85
CA ILE A 190 -9.20 4.31 -10.53
C ILE A 190 -10.13 5.43 -10.01
N GLN A 191 -11.34 5.57 -10.57
CA GLN A 191 -12.38 6.50 -10.09
C GLN A 191 -11.86 7.87 -9.58
N PRO A 192 -11.19 8.70 -10.42
CA PRO A 192 -10.65 10.00 -9.98
C PRO A 192 -11.73 10.93 -9.44
N GLY A 193 -11.41 11.67 -8.39
CA GLY A 193 -12.32 12.60 -7.70
C GLY A 193 -13.43 11.97 -6.86
N VAL A 194 -13.55 10.64 -6.81
CA VAL A 194 -14.57 9.95 -6.01
C VAL A 194 -14.08 9.81 -4.56
N VAL A 195 -14.88 10.31 -3.62
CA VAL A 195 -14.65 10.16 -2.18
C VAL A 195 -15.63 9.14 -1.64
N ALA A 196 -15.20 7.89 -1.47
CA ALA A 196 -15.98 6.86 -0.80
C ALA A 196 -15.87 7.00 0.73
N GLY A 197 -14.72 7.48 1.21
CA GLY A 197 -14.40 7.58 2.62
C GLY A 197 -14.16 6.23 3.28
N LEU A 198 -13.80 6.28 4.57
CA LEU A 198 -13.71 5.08 5.39
C LEU A 198 -15.12 4.70 5.89
N PRO A 199 -15.39 3.40 6.14
CA PRO A 199 -16.63 2.95 6.79
C PRO A 199 -16.84 3.63 8.15
N ARG A 200 -18.07 3.54 8.67
CA ARG A 200 -18.37 4.02 10.02
C ARG A 200 -17.48 3.33 11.05
N ASP A 201 -16.93 4.12 11.95
CA ASP A 201 -16.12 3.65 13.07
C ASP A 201 -16.91 2.66 13.93
N ARG A 202 -16.41 1.43 14.02
CA ARG A 202 -16.97 0.38 14.88
C ARG A 202 -16.19 0.21 16.18
N HIS A 203 -15.17 1.03 16.39
CA HIS A 203 -14.43 1.19 17.64
C HIS A 203 -14.85 2.49 18.34
N PRO A 204 -16.05 2.56 18.96
CA PRO A 204 -16.37 3.73 19.77
C PRO A 204 -15.28 3.88 20.85
N ARG A 205 -14.55 4.99 20.79
CA ARG A 205 -13.47 5.31 21.73
C ARG A 205 -13.94 5.07 23.16
N HIS A 206 -13.19 4.26 23.91
CA HIS A 206 -13.26 4.18 25.36
C HIS A 206 -12.56 5.37 25.99
#